data_AF-A0A354TRZ8-F1
#
_entry.id   AF-A0A354TRZ8-F1
#
_cell.length_a   1.000
_cell.length_b   1.000
_cell.length_c   1.000
_cell.angle_alpha   90.00
_cell.angle_beta   90.00
_cell.angle_gamma   90.00
#
_symmetry.space_group_name_H-M   'P 1'
#
loop_
_entity.id
_entity.type
_entity.pdbx_description
1 polymer ?
#
loop_
_entity_poly.entity_id
_entity_poly.type
_entity_poly.pdbx_seq_one_letter_code
_entity_poly.pdbx_strand_id
1 'polypeptide(L)'
;EEGFFRGLLWSLTMRTGHSEKFALWATTAAFVAWHLSAVFLTEEYAPPAVQVPIYLVSATLLGLIWGLMRQLSGSVWPASIYHAIWNGLVYELYGFGERVGDLGISATWLYGPELGLAGLVVNGAVFYYLYEQSKKVGAVTQVDESRTEEIELNTATSQ
;
A
#
# COMPACT_ATOMS: atom_id res chain seq x y z
N GLU A 1 10.67 -5.79 2.22
CA GLU A 1 9.27 -6.08 1.81
C GLU A 1 8.92 -5.52 0.44
N GLU A 2 9.02 -4.21 0.21
CA GLU A 2 8.59 -3.59 -1.05
C GLU A 2 9.27 -4.13 -2.31
N GLY A 3 10.56 -4.48 -2.24
CA GLY A 3 11.27 -5.13 -3.36
C GLY A 3 10.65 -6.47 -3.79
N PHE A 4 10.03 -7.19 -2.86
CA PHE A 4 9.29 -8.41 -3.16
C PHE A 4 7.87 -8.11 -3.64
N PHE A 5 7.04 -7.45 -2.81
CA PHE A 5 5.62 -7.25 -3.12
C PHE A 5 5.41 -6.30 -4.29
N ARG A 6 6.01 -5.11 -4.22
CA ARG A 6 5.85 -4.09 -5.27
C ARG A 6 6.87 -4.26 -6.37
N GLY A 7 8.05 -4.82 -6.11
CA GLY A 7 9.05 -5.11 -7.13
C GLY A 7 8.73 -6.37 -7.91
N LEU A 8 9.17 -7.51 -7.39
CA LEU A 8 9.14 -8.81 -8.08
C LEU A 8 7.71 -9.27 -8.38
N LEU A 9 6.85 -9.40 -7.37
CA LEU A 9 5.51 -9.98 -7.52
C LEU A 9 4.64 -9.12 -8.45
N TRP A 10 4.60 -7.80 -8.23
CA TRP A 10 3.92 -6.86 -9.14
C TRP A 10 4.39 -7.04 -10.59
N SER A 11 5.71 -7.06 -10.82
CA SER A 11 6.25 -7.12 -12.17
C SER A 11 5.95 -8.46 -12.85
N LEU A 12 5.96 -9.57 -12.10
CA LEU A 12 5.53 -10.87 -12.62
C LEU A 12 4.05 -10.84 -13.03
N THR A 13 3.18 -10.24 -12.21
CA THR A 13 1.76 -10.08 -12.51
C THR A 13 1.52 -9.27 -13.79
N MET A 14 2.26 -8.18 -13.98
CA MET A 14 2.17 -7.38 -15.21
C MET A 14 2.70 -8.15 -16.43
N ARG A 15 3.79 -8.91 -16.28
CA ARG A 15 4.38 -9.70 -17.38
C ARG A 15 3.50 -10.84 -17.88
N THR A 16 2.61 -11.35 -17.04
CA THR A 16 1.61 -12.36 -17.44
C THR A 16 0.34 -11.74 -18.06
N GLY A 17 0.35 -10.44 -18.35
CA GLY A 17 -0.73 -9.74 -19.04
C GLY A 17 -1.90 -9.33 -18.15
N HIS A 18 -1.76 -9.38 -16.81
CA HIS A 18 -2.80 -8.86 -15.93
C HIS A 18 -2.74 -7.33 -15.80
N SER A 19 -3.86 -6.73 -15.42
CA SER A 19 -3.99 -5.28 -15.24
C SER A 19 -3.30 -4.80 -13.96
N GLU A 20 -2.94 -3.50 -13.92
CA GLU A 20 -2.39 -2.86 -12.72
C GLU A 20 -3.34 -2.98 -11.52
N LYS A 21 -4.67 -2.90 -11.77
CA LYS A 21 -5.68 -3.09 -10.72
C LYS A 21 -5.58 -4.49 -10.11
N PHE A 22 -5.37 -5.52 -10.94
CA PHE A 22 -5.17 -6.87 -10.44
C PHE A 22 -3.84 -6.98 -9.67
N ALA A 23 -2.74 -6.42 -10.19
CA ALA A 23 -1.46 -6.38 -9.51
C ALA A 23 -1.54 -5.68 -8.12
N LEU A 24 -2.26 -4.57 -8.02
CA LEU A 24 -2.50 -3.85 -6.77
C LEU A 24 -3.15 -4.74 -5.72
N TRP A 25 -4.26 -5.41 -6.06
CA TRP A 25 -4.96 -6.27 -5.13
C TRP A 25 -4.20 -7.54 -4.80
N ALA A 26 -3.58 -8.19 -5.80
CA ALA A 26 -2.82 -9.43 -5.59
C ALA A 26 -1.60 -9.20 -4.68
N THR A 27 -0.82 -8.15 -4.94
CA THR A 27 0.36 -7.83 -4.12
C THR A 27 -0.02 -7.34 -2.73
N THR A 28 -1.17 -6.68 -2.58
CA THR A 28 -1.73 -6.31 -1.27
C THR A 28 -2.21 -7.53 -0.48
N ALA A 29 -2.90 -8.47 -1.13
CA ALA A 29 -3.33 -9.71 -0.48
C ALA A 29 -2.13 -10.52 -0.01
N ALA A 30 -1.07 -10.64 -0.82
CA ALA A 30 0.18 -11.28 -0.43
C ALA A 30 0.85 -10.56 0.75
N PHE A 31 0.85 -9.23 0.76
CA PHE A 31 1.36 -8.41 1.87
C PHE A 31 0.58 -8.68 3.17
N VAL A 32 -0.75 -8.66 3.13
CA VAL A 32 -1.59 -8.95 4.30
C VAL A 32 -1.37 -10.39 4.78
N ALA A 33 -1.28 -11.35 3.88
CA ALA A 33 -1.00 -12.75 4.22
C ALA A 33 0.36 -12.92 4.91
N TRP A 34 1.38 -12.17 4.47
CA TRP A 34 2.67 -12.11 5.15
C TRP A 34 2.53 -11.57 6.59
N HIS A 35 1.71 -10.55 6.81
CA HIS A 35 1.50 -9.96 8.15
C HIS A 35 0.68 -10.84 9.10
N LEU A 36 -0.05 -11.85 8.58
CA LEU A 36 -0.66 -12.87 9.45
C LEU A 36 0.42 -13.65 10.22
N SER A 37 1.64 -13.78 9.70
CA SER A 37 2.73 -14.41 10.44
C SER A 37 3.09 -13.66 11.72
N ALA A 38 3.05 -12.33 11.72
CA ALA A 38 3.30 -11.52 12.90
C ALA A 38 2.19 -11.64 13.96
N VAL A 39 0.99 -12.08 13.56
CA VAL A 39 -0.13 -12.30 14.48
C VAL A 39 -0.11 -13.72 15.05
N PHE A 40 0.21 -14.73 14.23
CA PHE A 40 0.01 -16.13 14.59
C PHE A 40 1.30 -16.92 14.83
N LEU A 41 2.46 -16.45 14.35
CA LEU A 41 3.71 -17.22 14.35
C LEU A 41 4.82 -16.58 15.17
N THR A 42 4.68 -15.33 15.61
CA THR A 42 5.71 -14.64 16.41
C THR A 42 5.14 -14.17 17.75
N GLU A 43 5.85 -14.45 18.84
CA GLU A 43 5.55 -13.88 20.17
C GLU A 43 6.05 -12.44 20.30
N GLU A 44 6.93 -11.99 19.39
CA GLU A 44 7.55 -10.66 19.45
C GLU A 44 6.59 -9.49 19.17
N TYR A 45 5.57 -9.70 18.31
CA TYR A 45 4.58 -8.65 18.00
C TYR A 45 3.23 -8.91 18.68
N ALA A 46 2.69 -10.13 18.58
CA ALA A 46 1.55 -10.68 19.31
C ALA A 46 0.52 -9.65 19.84
N PRO A 47 -0.16 -8.87 18.96
CA PRO A 47 -1.08 -7.83 19.40
C PRO A 47 -2.28 -8.45 20.13
N PRO A 48 -2.93 -7.73 21.05
CA PRO A 48 -4.12 -8.22 21.73
C PRO A 48 -5.17 -8.68 20.72
N ALA A 49 -5.79 -9.85 20.94
CA ALA A 49 -6.70 -10.47 19.97
C ALA A 49 -7.83 -9.54 19.49
N VAL A 50 -8.29 -8.62 20.34
CA VAL A 50 -9.31 -7.61 20.00
C VAL A 50 -8.83 -6.54 19.02
N GLN A 51 -7.51 -6.29 18.96
CA GLN A 51 -6.89 -5.32 18.05
C GLN A 51 -6.50 -5.97 16.70
N VAL A 52 -6.45 -7.29 16.60
CA VAL A 52 -6.12 -8.02 15.36
C VAL A 52 -7.00 -7.61 14.17
N PRO A 53 -8.33 -7.46 14.29
CA PRO A 53 -9.14 -6.99 13.16
C PRO A 53 -8.72 -5.60 12.67
N ILE A 54 -8.42 -4.66 13.59
CA ILE A 54 -7.95 -3.32 13.23
C ILE A 54 -6.59 -3.41 12.55
N TYR A 55 -5.68 -4.21 13.10
CA TYR A 55 -4.37 -4.46 12.51
C TYR A 55 -4.46 -4.95 11.06
N LEU A 56 -5.31 -5.94 10.78
CA LEU A 56 -5.44 -6.49 9.42
C LEU A 56 -6.06 -5.49 8.44
N VAL A 57 -6.99 -4.66 8.89
CA VAL A 57 -7.51 -3.56 8.08
C VAL A 57 -6.42 -2.52 7.82
N SER A 58 -5.64 -2.14 8.83
CA SER A 58 -4.50 -1.23 8.68
C SER A 58 -3.43 -1.80 7.74
N ALA A 59 -3.07 -3.07 7.86
CA ALA A 59 -2.14 -3.75 6.96
C ALA A 59 -2.67 -3.77 5.51
N THR A 60 -3.98 -3.95 5.33
CA THR A 60 -4.62 -3.85 4.02
C THR A 60 -4.50 -2.44 3.46
N LEU A 61 -4.79 -1.41 4.27
CA LEU A 61 -4.68 -0.01 3.87
C LEU A 61 -3.24 0.37 3.51
N LEU A 62 -2.26 0.01 4.35
CA LEU A 62 -0.85 0.24 4.07
C LEU A 62 -0.40 -0.47 2.80
N GLY A 63 -0.84 -1.73 2.61
CA GLY A 63 -0.61 -2.46 1.37
C GLY A 63 -1.18 -1.73 0.15
N LEU A 64 -2.39 -1.20 0.24
CA LEU A 64 -2.98 -0.39 -0.84
C LEU A 64 -2.23 0.92 -1.06
N ILE A 65 -1.81 1.61 0.00
CA ILE A 65 -1.04 2.86 -0.06
C ILE A 65 0.28 2.63 -0.80
N TRP A 66 1.07 1.65 -0.39
CA TRP A 66 2.34 1.30 -1.03
C TRP A 66 2.15 0.86 -2.47
N GLY A 67 1.09 0.09 -2.74
CA GLY A 67 0.71 -0.31 -4.10
C GLY A 67 0.31 0.87 -4.99
N LEU A 68 -0.47 1.83 -4.48
CA LEU A 68 -0.85 3.04 -5.20
C LEU A 68 0.36 3.94 -5.45
N MET A 69 1.30 4.05 -4.50
CA MET A 69 2.55 4.76 -4.74
C MET A 69 3.37 4.13 -5.88
N ARG A 70 3.44 2.79 -5.94
CA ARG A 70 4.07 2.09 -7.06
C ARG A 70 3.34 2.39 -8.37
N GLN A 71 2.02 2.28 -8.38
CA GLN A 71 1.21 2.53 -9.59
C GLN A 71 1.40 3.97 -10.10
N LEU A 72 1.29 4.96 -9.22
CA LEU A 72 1.39 6.38 -9.55
C LEU A 72 2.79 6.80 -10.01
N SER A 73 3.83 6.22 -9.44
CA SER A 73 5.22 6.61 -9.74
C SER A 73 5.90 5.75 -10.81
N GLY A 74 5.33 4.58 -11.14
CA GLY A 74 6.00 3.55 -11.94
C GLY A 74 7.24 2.95 -11.27
N SER A 75 7.56 3.32 -10.02
CA SER A 75 8.81 2.98 -9.33
C SER A 75 8.56 2.30 -7.99
N VAL A 76 9.46 1.39 -7.60
CA VAL A 76 9.43 0.76 -6.26
C VAL A 76 10.01 1.67 -5.17
N TRP A 77 10.78 2.69 -5.56
CA TRP A 77 11.53 3.53 -4.63
C TRP A 77 10.65 4.35 -3.69
N PRO A 78 9.60 5.06 -4.14
CA PRO A 78 8.75 5.83 -3.23
C PRO A 78 8.16 4.96 -2.12
N ALA A 79 7.52 3.85 -2.50
CA ALA A 79 6.97 2.89 -1.54
C ALA A 79 8.05 2.38 -0.55
N SER A 80 9.24 2.03 -1.04
CA SER A 80 10.33 1.52 -0.19
C SER A 80 10.82 2.55 0.82
N ILE A 81 11.01 3.80 0.40
CA ILE A 81 11.49 4.88 1.26
C ILE A 81 10.44 5.20 2.33
N TYR A 82 9.18 5.38 1.92
CA TYR A 82 8.12 5.70 2.87
C TYR A 82 7.82 4.56 3.84
N HIS A 83 7.86 3.31 3.38
CA HIS A 83 7.71 2.15 4.26
C HIS A 83 8.87 2.06 5.26
N ALA A 84 10.13 2.25 4.83
CA ALA A 84 11.26 2.27 5.75
C ALA A 84 11.15 3.37 6.81
N ILE A 85 10.74 4.58 6.41
CA ILE A 85 10.50 5.70 7.32
C ILE A 85 9.34 5.39 8.28
N TRP A 86 8.24 4.84 7.77
CA TRP A 86 7.10 4.43 8.58
C TRP A 86 7.52 3.48 9.69
N ASN A 87 8.21 2.37 9.34
CA ASN A 87 8.64 1.39 10.34
C ASN A 87 9.61 1.99 11.35
N GLY A 88 10.60 2.77 10.87
CA GLY A 88 11.58 3.42 11.74
C GLY A 88 10.95 4.40 12.73
N LEU A 89 9.90 5.11 12.33
CA LEU A 89 9.20 6.04 13.23
C LEU A 89 8.18 5.34 14.11
N VAL A 90 7.35 4.46 13.56
CA VAL A 90 6.27 3.81 14.31
C VAL A 90 6.83 2.93 15.42
N TYR A 91 7.83 2.10 15.12
CA TYR A 91 8.34 1.15 16.11
C TYR A 91 9.16 1.80 17.23
N GLU A 92 9.86 2.90 16.94
CA GLU A 92 10.59 3.64 17.98
C GLU A 92 9.69 4.58 18.79
N LEU A 93 8.79 5.32 18.13
CA LEU A 93 7.96 6.32 18.82
C LEU A 93 6.77 5.70 19.54
N TYR A 94 6.11 4.70 18.94
CA TYR A 94 4.88 4.11 19.47
C TYR A 94 5.11 2.73 20.10
N GLY A 95 6.22 2.08 19.77
CA GLY A 95 6.56 0.77 20.31
C GLY A 95 6.33 -0.37 19.33
N PHE A 96 6.74 -1.57 19.74
CA PHE A 96 6.62 -2.80 18.98
C PHE A 96 6.38 -3.98 19.92
N GLY A 97 5.32 -4.74 19.68
CA GLY A 97 4.89 -5.81 20.60
C GLY A 97 4.55 -5.27 21.99
N GLU A 98 5.18 -5.84 23.01
CA GLU A 98 5.00 -5.40 24.41
C GLU A 98 5.84 -4.17 24.78
N ARG A 99 6.78 -3.74 23.92
CA ARG A 99 7.63 -2.57 24.19
C ARG A 99 6.86 -1.28 23.97
N VAL A 100 6.82 -0.42 24.99
CA VAL A 100 6.35 0.98 24.86
C VAL A 100 7.43 1.81 24.18
N GLY A 101 7.07 2.56 23.14
CA GLY A 101 7.98 3.47 22.44
C GLY A 101 8.25 4.78 23.18
N ASP A 102 9.10 5.63 22.59
CA ASP A 102 9.60 6.86 23.19
C ASP A 102 8.51 7.89 23.54
N LEU A 103 7.34 7.84 22.89
CA LEU A 103 6.21 8.71 23.22
C LEU A 103 5.44 8.26 24.47
N GLY A 104 5.74 7.08 25.04
CA GLY A 104 5.09 6.58 26.25
C GLY A 104 3.61 6.23 26.08
N ILE A 105 3.15 6.03 24.85
CA ILE A 105 1.73 5.80 24.54
C ILE A 105 1.34 4.37 24.92
N SER A 106 0.57 4.23 26.00
CA SER A 106 0.03 2.94 26.45
C SER A 106 -1.34 2.60 25.85
N ALA A 107 -2.11 3.61 25.42
CA ALA A 107 -3.43 3.44 24.81
C ALA A 107 -3.33 3.11 23.30
N THR A 108 -2.68 1.99 22.97
CA THR A 108 -2.39 1.55 21.58
C THR A 108 -3.65 1.32 20.75
N TRP A 109 -4.76 0.90 21.36
CA TRP A 109 -6.05 0.73 20.69
C TRP A 109 -6.64 2.04 20.13
N LEU A 110 -6.22 3.20 20.64
CA LEU A 110 -6.67 4.51 20.17
C LEU A 110 -5.62 5.16 19.29
N TYR A 111 -4.38 5.24 19.79
CA TYR A 111 -3.31 6.03 19.19
C TYR A 111 -2.27 5.21 18.43
N GLY A 112 -2.36 3.88 18.45
CA GLY A 112 -1.48 3.01 17.68
C GLY A 112 -1.60 3.28 16.18
N PRO A 113 -0.49 3.52 15.45
CA PRO A 113 -0.53 3.78 14.01
C PRO A 113 -1.10 2.61 13.19
N GLU A 114 -0.91 1.38 13.66
CA GLU A 114 -1.36 0.15 13.00
C GLU A 114 -2.52 -0.53 13.74
N LEU A 115 -2.52 -0.41 15.08
CA LEU A 115 -3.44 -1.10 15.97
C LEU A 115 -4.63 -0.23 16.43
N GLY A 116 -4.55 1.08 16.21
CA GLY A 116 -5.44 2.06 16.80
C GLY A 116 -6.43 2.70 15.84
N LEU A 117 -7.53 3.21 16.40
CA LEU A 117 -8.57 3.90 15.63
C LEU A 117 -8.06 5.17 14.95
N ALA A 118 -7.16 5.94 15.59
CA ALA A 118 -6.58 7.13 14.98
C ALA A 118 -5.71 6.77 13.77
N GLY A 119 -4.87 5.72 13.92
CA GLY A 119 -4.08 5.18 12.82
C GLY A 119 -4.96 4.74 11.64
N LEU A 120 -6.04 4.02 11.93
CA LEU A 120 -7.02 3.59 10.92
C LEU A 120 -7.62 4.78 10.14
N VAL A 121 -8.01 5.85 10.83
CA VAL A 121 -8.56 7.06 10.19
C VAL A 121 -7.51 7.74 9.31
N VAL A 122 -6.29 7.90 9.80
CA VAL A 122 -5.20 8.55 9.04
C VAL A 122 -4.83 7.72 7.81
N ASN A 123 -4.62 6.41 7.98
CA ASN A 123 -4.32 5.50 6.87
C ASN A 123 -5.46 5.49 5.84
N GLY A 124 -6.72 5.49 6.29
CA GLY A 124 -7.88 5.60 5.41
C GLY A 124 -7.90 6.90 4.61
N ALA A 125 -7.58 8.04 5.24
CA ALA A 125 -7.51 9.33 4.57
C ALA A 125 -6.37 9.38 3.53
N VAL A 126 -5.18 8.85 3.86
CA VAL A 126 -4.05 8.77 2.92
C VAL A 126 -4.37 7.85 1.74
N PHE A 127 -4.96 6.68 2.00
CA PHE A 127 -5.44 5.78 0.96
C PHE A 127 -6.43 6.48 0.03
N TYR A 128 -7.45 7.12 0.60
CA TYR A 128 -8.45 7.84 -0.19
C TYR A 128 -7.81 8.92 -1.06
N TYR A 129 -6.90 9.72 -0.50
CA TYR A 129 -6.17 10.73 -1.25
C TYR A 129 -5.41 10.13 -2.45
N LEU A 130 -4.60 9.08 -2.24
CA LEU A 130 -3.84 8.45 -3.31
C LEU A 130 -4.75 7.78 -4.35
N TYR A 131 -5.86 7.21 -3.91
CA TYR A 131 -6.85 6.62 -4.80
C TYR A 131 -7.52 7.68 -5.70
N GLU A 132 -7.82 8.86 -5.17
CA GLU A 132 -8.29 9.99 -5.99
C GLU A 132 -7.25 10.44 -7.01
N GLN A 133 -5.96 10.44 -6.66
CA GLN A 133 -4.90 10.77 -7.61
C GLN A 133 -4.75 9.71 -8.71
N SER A 134 -4.87 8.42 -8.39
CA SER A 134 -4.72 7.35 -9.39
C SER A 134 -5.83 7.37 -10.43
N LYS A 135 -7.07 7.73 -10.04
CA LYS A 135 -8.17 7.95 -10.99
C LYS A 135 -7.89 9.09 -11.97
N LYS A 136 -7.30 10.20 -11.50
CA LYS A 136 -6.97 11.34 -12.35
C LYS A 136 -5.91 10.99 -13.38
N VAL A 137 -4.86 10.27 -12.96
CA VAL A 137 -3.81 9.80 -13.88
C VAL A 137 -4.41 8.85 -14.93
N GLY A 138 -5.21 7.87 -14.50
CA GLY A 138 -5.87 6.95 -15.43
C GLY A 138 -6.78 7.64 -16.46
N ALA A 139 -7.51 8.68 -16.03
CA ALA A 139 -8.35 9.47 -16.95
C ALA A 139 -7.51 10.23 -18.00
N VAL A 140 -6.35 10.78 -17.62
CA VAL A 140 -5.46 11.48 -18.54
C VAL A 140 -4.84 10.52 -19.55
N THR A 141 -4.36 9.35 -19.11
CA THR A 141 -3.76 8.34 -20.00
C THR A 141 -4.75 7.85 -21.06
N GLN A 142 -6.00 7.60 -20.68
CA GLN A 142 -7.04 7.16 -21.64
C GLN A 142 -7.36 8.22 -22.70
N VAL A 143 -7.36 9.51 -22.33
CA VAL A 143 -7.54 10.60 -23.30
C VAL A 143 -6.37 10.66 -24.29
N ASP A 144 -5.13 10.47 -23.82
CA ASP A 144 -3.95 10.53 -24.68
C ASP A 144 -3.86 9.34 -25.65
N GLU A 145 -4.18 8.13 -25.19
CA GLU A 145 -4.27 6.93 -26.03
C GLU A 145 -5.31 7.12 -27.16
N SER A 146 -6.51 7.61 -26.82
CA SER A 146 -7.58 7.83 -27.81
C SER A 146 -7.20 8.85 -28.89
N ARG A 147 -6.46 9.91 -28.51
CA ARG A 147 -5.99 10.94 -29.45
C ARG A 147 -4.88 10.41 -30.36
N THR A 148 -4.00 9.57 -29.84
CA THR A 148 -2.94 8.93 -30.61
C THR A 148 -3.54 7.99 -31.67
N GLU A 149 -4.49 7.15 -31.29
CA GLU A 149 -5.20 6.25 -32.22
C GLU A 149 -5.91 7.04 -33.33
N GLU A 150 -6.58 8.16 -33.00
CA GLU A 150 -7.23 9.02 -33.99
C GLU A 150 -6.24 9.63 -35.00
N ILE A 151 -5.07 10.08 -34.53
CA ILE A 151 -4.01 10.63 -35.39
C ILE A 151 -3.45 9.55 -36.33
N GLU A 152 -3.21 8.34 -35.83
CA GLU A 152 -2.71 7.22 -36.63
C GLU A 152 -3.71 6.79 -37.70
N LEU A 153 -5.00 6.68 -37.34
CA LEU A 153 -6.10 6.39 -38.28
C LEU A 153 -6.20 7.45 -39.38
N ASN A 154 -6.20 8.72 -39.01
CA ASN A 154 -6.31 9.82 -39.96
C ASN A 154 -5.09 9.86 -40.91
N THR A 155 -3.89 9.62 -40.39
CA THR A 155 -2.67 9.55 -41.21
C THR A 155 -2.71 8.37 -42.19
N ALA A 156 -3.15 7.19 -41.74
CA ALA A 156 -3.26 6.00 -42.56
C ALA A 156 -4.29 6.14 -43.69
N THR A 157 -5.39 6.86 -43.47
CA THR A 157 -6.43 7.10 -44.50
C THR A 157 -6.08 8.22 -45.50
N SER A 158 -5.03 9.00 -45.23
CA SER A 158 -4.59 10.12 -46.06
C SER A 158 -3.47 9.78 -47.06
N GLN A 159 -3.01 8.52 -47.09
CA GLN A 159 -2.07 7.95 -48.08
C GLN A 159 -2.79 7.09 -49.10
#